data_AF-A0A9D6PQL8-F1
#
_entry.id   AF-A0A9D6PQL8-F1
#
_cell.length_a   1.000
_cell.length_b   1.000
_cell.length_c   1.000
_cell.angle_alpha   90.00
_cell.angle_beta   90.00
_cell.angle_gamma   90.00
#
_symmetry.space_group_name_H-M   'P 1'
#
loop_
_entity.id
_entity.type
_entity.pdbx_description
1 polymer ?
#
loop_
_entity_poly.entity_id
_entity_poly.type
_entity_poly.pdbx_seq_one_letter_code
_entity_poly.pdbx_strand_id
1 'polypeptide(L)' 'GYLERQQEEIERARRQENSQIPDDFDYTQVRGLSNEVRQKLIQHKPVTLGQAGRISGVTPAAISLLTVHLKKSDKQKSA' A
#
# COMPACT_ATOMS: atom_id res chain seq x y z
N GLY A 1 11.00 1.10 24.28
CA GLY A 1 11.76 2.38 24.29
C GLY A 1 11.44 3.19 23.05
N TYR A 2 11.77 4.49 23.02
CA TYR A 2 11.63 5.33 21.80
C TYR A 2 12.39 4.73 20.60
N LEU A 3 13.59 4.19 20.85
CA LEU A 3 14.41 3.48 19.85
C LEU A 3 13.74 2.23 19.28
N GLU A 4 13.08 1.43 20.12
CA GLU A 4 12.34 0.24 19.64
C GLU A 4 11.16 0.62 18.74
N ARG A 5 10.41 1.69 19.08
CA ARG A 5 9.32 2.16 18.22
C ARG A 5 9.83 2.67 16.87
N GLN A 6 10.92 3.43 16.86
CA GLN A 6 11.56 3.84 15.61
C GLN A 6 12.02 2.65 14.77
N GLN A 7 12.62 1.64 15.42
CA GLN A 7 13.06 0.43 14.73
C GLN A 7 11.88 -0.34 14.13
N GLU A 8 10.75 -0.44 14.85
CA GLU A 8 9.52 -1.03 14.33
C GLU A 8 8.94 -0.25 13.14
N GLU A 9 8.98 1.08 13.18
CA GLU A 9 8.55 1.93 12.06
C GLU A 9 9.44 1.74 10.82
N ILE A 10 10.76 1.69 11.02
CA ILE A 10 11.74 1.41 9.95
C ILE A 10 11.48 0.03 9.34
N GLU A 11 11.28 -0.99 10.16
CA GLU A 11 11.04 -2.36 9.69
C GLU A 11 9.68 -2.49 8.99
N ARG A 12 8.65 -1.75 9.42
CA ARG A 12 7.37 -1.67 8.70
C ARG A 12 7.54 -0.98 7.35
N ALA A 13 8.26 0.13 7.28
CA ALA A 13 8.54 0.84 6.05
C ALA A 13 9.29 -0.04 5.05
N ARG A 14 10.34 -0.75 5.51
CA ARG A 14 11.10 -1.71 4.68
C ARG A 14 10.23 -2.84 4.13
N ARG A 15 9.32 -3.39 4.94
CA ARG A 15 8.38 -4.42 4.47
C ARG A 15 7.42 -3.89 3.42
N GLN A 16 6.94 -2.66 3.57
CA GLN A 16 6.09 -2.01 2.56
C GLN A 16 6.87 -1.74 1.27
N GLU A 17 8.16 -1.42 1.36
CA GLU A 17 8.97 -1.11 0.18
C GLU A 17 9.04 -2.25 -0.84
N ASN A 18 9.09 -3.49 -0.36
CA ASN A 18 9.19 -4.70 -1.19
C ASN A 18 7.85 -5.39 -1.48
N SER A 19 6.74 -4.91 -0.91
CA SER A 19 5.43 -5.54 -1.11
C SER A 19 4.93 -5.26 -2.53
N GLN A 20 4.85 -6.32 -3.32
CA GLN A 20 4.37 -6.25 -4.71
C GLN A 20 2.88 -5.92 -4.77
N ILE A 21 2.50 -5.16 -5.80
CA ILE A 21 1.12 -4.93 -6.19
C ILE A 21 0.91 -5.71 -7.50
N PRO A 22 -0.07 -6.64 -7.57
CA PRO A 22 -0.38 -7.37 -8.79
C PRO A 22 -0.71 -6.43 -9.97
N ASP A 23 -0.33 -6.82 -11.19
CA ASP A 23 -0.58 -6.03 -12.40
C ASP A 23 -2.08 -5.83 -12.69
N ASP A 24 -2.91 -6.77 -12.22
CA ASP A 24 -4.38 -6.78 -12.35
C ASP A 24 -5.10 -6.12 -11.15
N PHE A 25 -4.36 -5.44 -10.28
CA PHE A 25 -4.92 -4.84 -9.07
C PHE A 25 -5.91 -3.70 -9.38
N ASP A 26 -7.17 -3.88 -8.99
CA ASP A 26 -8.20 -2.86 -9.13
C ASP A 26 -8.25 -1.91 -7.92
N TYR A 27 -7.58 -0.77 -8.03
CA TYR A 27 -7.60 0.30 -7.01
C TYR A 27 -9.00 0.84 -6.71
N THR A 28 -9.99 0.62 -7.59
CA THR A 28 -11.36 1.07 -7.35
C THR A 28 -12.08 0.26 -6.28
N GLN A 29 -11.64 -0.97 -6.00
CA GLN A 29 -12.18 -1.84 -4.96
C GLN A 29 -11.68 -1.50 -3.56
N VAL A 30 -10.65 -0.64 -3.46
CA VAL A 30 -10.04 -0.29 -2.18
C VAL A 30 -10.91 0.74 -1.46
N ARG A 31 -11.72 0.26 -0.53
CA ARG A 31 -12.58 1.10 0.31
C ARG A 31 -11.75 2.09 1.13
N GLY A 32 -12.20 3.34 1.20
CA GLY A 32 -11.56 4.41 1.97
C GLY A 32 -10.50 5.23 1.21
N LEU A 33 -10.10 4.83 0.00
CA LEU A 33 -9.29 5.70 -0.86
C LEU A 33 -10.13 6.86 -1.38
N SER A 34 -9.59 8.07 -1.26
CA SER A 34 -10.14 9.24 -1.93
C SER A 34 -10.06 9.09 -3.46
N ASN A 35 -10.91 9.83 -4.17
CA ASN A 35 -10.90 9.83 -5.63
C ASN A 35 -9.55 10.31 -6.20
N GLU A 36 -8.95 11.33 -5.60
CA GLU A 36 -7.64 11.85 -6.03
C GLU A 36 -6.53 10.81 -5.86
N VAL A 37 -6.43 10.17 -4.69
CA VAL A 37 -5.41 9.13 -4.43
C VAL A 37 -5.61 7.96 -5.38
N ARG A 38 -6.87 7.52 -5.59
CA ARG A 38 -7.20 6.45 -6.52
C ARG A 38 -6.78 6.79 -7.94
N GLN A 39 -7.09 7.99 -8.43
CA GLN A 39 -6.68 8.44 -9.76
C GLN A 39 -5.17 8.44 -9.92
N LYS A 40 -4.43 8.95 -8.92
CA LYS A 40 -2.97 8.94 -8.90
C LYS A 40 -2.41 7.52 -8.98
N LEU A 41 -2.94 6.59 -8.19
CA LEU A 41 -2.51 5.19 -8.21
C LEU A 41 -2.81 4.51 -9.55
N ILE A 42 -3.99 4.74 -10.14
CA ILE A 42 -4.36 4.21 -11.46
C ILE A 42 -3.47 4.80 -12.56
N GLN A 43 -3.11 6.08 -12.47
CA GLN A 43 -2.26 6.75 -13.45
C GLN A 43 -0.81 6.27 -13.37
N HIS A 44 -0.26 6.16 -12.17
CA HIS A 44 1.14 5.79 -11.96
C HIS A 44 1.38 4.28 -12.01
N LYS A 45 0.35 3.45 -11.75
CA LYS A 45 0.43 1.97 -11.68
C LYS A 45 1.68 1.48 -10.94
N PRO A 46 1.84 1.81 -9.65
CA PRO A 46 3.02 1.39 -8.91
C PRO A 46 3.08 -0.13 -8.78
N VAL A 47 4.27 -0.70 -8.96
CA VAL A 47 4.53 -2.15 -8.83
C VAL A 47 4.76 -2.58 -7.39
N THR A 48 5.08 -1.63 -6.49
CA THR A 48 5.19 -1.90 -5.05
C THR A 48 4.47 -0.87 -4.20
N LEU A 49 4.11 -1.25 -2.96
CA LEU A 49 3.59 -0.31 -1.96
C LEU A 49 4.60 0.81 -1.65
N GLY A 50 5.90 0.51 -1.70
CA GLY A 50 6.96 1.52 -1.58
C GLY A 50 6.89 2.58 -2.67
N GLN A 51 6.74 2.15 -3.93
CA GLN A 51 6.57 3.08 -5.04
C GLN A 51 5.28 3.90 -4.89
N ALA A 52 4.18 3.27 -4.50
CA ALA A 52 2.92 3.94 -4.24
C ALA A 52 3.06 5.05 -3.19
N GLY A 53 3.81 4.79 -2.11
CA GLY A 53 4.04 5.74 -1.02
C GLY A 53 4.87 6.97 -1.40
N ARG A 54 5.64 6.91 -2.51
CA ARG A 54 6.42 8.04 -3.02
C ARG A 54 5.63 8.94 -3.97
N ILE A 55 4.43 8.53 -4.40
CA ILE A 55 3.59 9.34 -5.27
C ILE A 55 3.09 10.55 -4.48
N SER A 56 3.29 11.76 -5.03
CA SER A 56 2.87 12.99 -4.38
C SER A 56 1.38 13.01 -4.07
N GLY A 57 1.03 13.26 -2.81
CA GLY A 57 -0.35 13.26 -2.32
C GLY A 57 -0.92 11.87 -2.00
N VAL A 58 -0.14 10.80 -2.14
CA VAL A 58 -0.48 9.52 -1.51
C VAL A 58 -0.03 9.55 -0.04
N THR A 59 -0.94 9.27 0.87
CA THR A 59 -0.70 9.38 2.31
C THR A 59 -0.35 8.03 2.93
N PRO A 60 0.31 7.99 4.09
CA PRO A 60 0.54 6.73 4.82
C PRO A 60 -0.76 5.96 5.15
N ALA A 61 -1.87 6.67 5.34
CA ALA A 61 -3.18 6.06 5.53
C ALA A 61 -3.64 5.30 4.29
N ALA A 62 -3.45 5.86 3.08
CA ALA A 62 -3.75 5.17 1.82
C ALA A 62 -2.91 3.89 1.65
N ILE A 63 -1.62 3.94 1.98
CA ILE A 63 -0.73 2.76 1.95
C ILE A 63 -1.21 1.68 2.93
N SER A 64 -1.70 2.09 4.10
CA SER A 64 -2.27 1.17 5.09
C SER A 64 -3.52 0.48 4.54
N LEU A 65 -4.41 1.21 3.85
CA LEU A 65 -5.59 0.63 3.19
C LEU A 65 -5.21 -0.37 2.09
N LEU A 66 -4.23 -0.04 1.25
CA LEU A 66 -3.73 -0.96 0.23
C LEU A 66 -3.14 -2.23 0.86
N THR A 67 -2.34 -2.09 1.92
CA THR A 67 -1.74 -3.22 2.64
C THR A 67 -2.81 -4.19 3.16
N VAL A 68 -3.88 -3.67 3.76
CA VAL A 68 -4.99 -4.50 4.27
C VAL A 68 -5.74 -5.18 3.13
N HIS A 69 -5.99 -4.46 2.02
CA HIS A 69 -6.71 -4.99 0.87
C HIS A 69 -5.94 -6.11 0.16
N LEU A 70 -4.63 -5.94 -0.04
CA LEU A 70 -3.75 -6.95 -0.64
C LEU A 70 -3.72 -8.22 0.20
N LYS A 71 -3.51 -8.10 1.52
CA LYS A 71 -3.51 -9.26 2.44
C LYS A 71 -4.83 -10.04 2.45
N LYS A 72 -5.97 -9.35 2.27
CA LYS A 72 -7.28 -10.01 2.18
C LYS A 72 -7.41 -10.81 0.87
N SER A 73 -6.90 -10.26 -0.23
CA SER A 73 -6.94 -10.89 -1.55
C SER A 73 -6.04 -12.13 -1.60
N ASP A 74 -4.84 -12.08 -1.01
CA ASP A 74 -3.93 -13.23 -0.92
C ASP A 74 -4.56 -14.40 -0.15
N LYS A 75 -5.20 -14.13 0.99
CA LYS A 75 -5.87 -15.16 1.78
C LYS A 75 -7.04 -15.84 1.05
N GLN A 76 -7.68 -15.15 0.13
CA GLN A 76 -8.77 -15.71 -0.69
C GLN A 76 -8.26 -16.57 -1.85
N LYS A 77 -7.03 -16.35 -2.33
CA LYS A 77 -6.42 -17.19 -3.37
C LYS A 77 -5.86 -18.51 -2.82
N SER A 78 -5.60 -18.59 -1.51
CA SER A 78 -5.01 -19.76 -0.85
C SER A 78 -6.04 -20.70 -0.18
N ALA A 79 -7.33 -20.46 -0.37
CA ALA A 79 -8.45 -21.23 0.19
C ALA A 79 -9.25 -21.88 -0.94
#